data_AF-A0A6B3H997-F1
#
_entry.id   AF-A0A6B3H997-F1
#
_cell.length_a   1.000
_cell.length_b   1.000
_cell.length_c   1.000
_cell.angle_alpha   90.00
_cell.angle_beta   90.00
_cell.angle_gamma   90.00
#
_symmetry.space_group_name_H-M   'P 1'
#
loop_
_entity.id
_entity.type
_entity.pdbx_description
1 polymer ?
#
loop_
_entity_poly.entity_id
_entity_poly.type
_entity_poly.pdbx_seq_one_letter_code
_entity_poly.pdbx_strand_id
1 'polypeptide(L)'
;FTAHPTEAARRSVLNKLRRIAELLETPVIEADRRRHDLRLAENIDLIWQTDELRVVRPEPADEARNAIYYLDELHANAVGDVLEDLAAELERVGVELPAGTRPLTFGTWIGGDRDGNPNVTPAVTWDVLILQHEHGITDALELIDYLRGLLSNSIRYTGATDELLTSLQADLERLPEISPRYKRLNAEEPYRLKATCIRQKLVNTRERLAKG
;
A
#
# COMPACT_ATOMS: atom_id res chain seq x y z
N PHE A 1 11.03 1.94 11.65
CA PHE A 1 11.02 3.38 11.36
C PHE A 1 11.04 4.16 12.66
N THR A 2 11.97 5.09 12.79
CA THR A 2 12.05 6.04 13.90
C THR A 2 11.99 7.45 13.31
N ALA A 3 11.57 8.43 14.10
CA ALA A 3 11.72 9.81 13.68
C ALA A 3 13.23 10.08 13.44
N HIS A 4 13.59 10.57 12.27
CA HIS A 4 14.97 10.98 12.04
C HIS A 4 15.12 12.42 12.55
N PRO A 5 15.99 12.69 13.55
CA PRO A 5 16.06 13.98 14.22
C PRO A 5 16.43 15.15 13.30
N THR A 6 16.90 14.86 12.08
CA THR A 6 17.34 15.81 11.05
C THR A 6 16.86 15.47 9.63
N GLU A 7 15.91 14.55 9.39
CA GLU A 7 15.36 14.42 8.02
C GLU A 7 14.57 15.68 7.66
N ALA A 8 15.29 16.63 7.07
CA ALA A 8 14.76 17.89 6.58
C ALA A 8 14.13 17.73 5.18
N ALA A 9 14.45 16.66 4.45
CA ALA A 9 14.01 16.47 3.08
C ALA A 9 12.48 16.30 3.01
N ARG A 10 11.82 17.22 2.32
CA ARG A 10 10.37 17.15 2.10
C ARG A 10 10.03 16.01 1.15
N ARG A 11 8.90 15.32 1.36
CA ARG A 11 8.33 14.33 0.43
C ARG A 11 8.28 14.84 -1.02
N SER A 12 8.00 16.13 -1.20
CA SER A 12 7.97 16.76 -2.53
C SER A 12 9.32 16.74 -3.24
N VAL A 13 10.44 16.83 -2.51
CA VAL A 13 11.80 16.74 -3.05
C VAL A 13 12.12 15.28 -3.39
N LEU A 14 11.83 14.34 -2.49
CA LEU A 14 12.03 12.90 -2.72
C LEU A 14 11.29 12.40 -3.96
N ASN A 15 10.03 12.81 -4.14
CA ASN A 15 9.24 12.51 -5.34
C ASN A 15 9.94 12.99 -6.63
N LYS A 16 10.53 14.20 -6.62
CA LYS A 16 11.23 14.75 -7.79
C LYS A 16 12.53 14.01 -8.06
N LEU A 17 13.30 13.70 -7.02
CA LEU A 17 14.53 12.92 -7.14
C LEU A 17 14.27 11.53 -7.72
N ARG A 18 13.21 10.85 -7.28
CA ARG A 18 12.79 9.57 -7.90
C ARG A 18 12.40 9.75 -9.35
N ARG A 19 11.63 10.79 -9.67
CA ARG A 19 11.26 11.04 -11.06
C ARG A 19 12.47 11.28 -11.94
N ILE A 20 13.49 11.98 -11.43
CA ILE A 20 14.78 12.15 -12.11
C ILE A 20 15.47 10.80 -12.28
N ALA A 21 15.55 9.97 -11.24
CA ALA A 21 16.15 8.63 -11.32
C ALA A 21 15.44 7.75 -12.37
N GLU A 22 14.11 7.66 -12.33
CA GLU A 22 13.29 6.96 -13.34
C GLU A 22 13.59 7.44 -14.76
N LEU A 23 13.66 8.75 -14.97
CA LEU A 23 13.98 9.33 -16.27
C LEU A 23 15.39 8.94 -16.70
N LEU A 24 16.38 8.99 -15.81
CA LEU A 24 17.77 8.62 -16.12
C LEU A 24 17.94 7.13 -16.44
N GLU A 25 17.16 6.26 -15.80
CA GLU A 25 17.19 4.82 -16.02
C GLU A 25 16.43 4.39 -17.28
N THR A 26 15.44 5.16 -17.72
CA THR A 26 14.62 4.84 -18.89
C THR A 26 15.44 4.92 -20.18
N PRO A 27 15.60 3.84 -20.95
CA PRO A 27 16.25 3.90 -22.27
C PRO A 27 15.47 4.82 -23.23
N VAL A 28 16.17 5.74 -23.91
CA VAL A 28 15.54 6.75 -24.78
C VAL A 28 15.99 6.58 -26.23
N ILE A 29 15.02 6.43 -27.13
CA ILE A 29 15.27 6.48 -28.58
C ILE A 29 15.45 7.92 -29.06
N GLU A 30 16.22 8.10 -30.13
CA GLU A 30 16.61 9.45 -30.59
C GLU A 30 15.41 10.37 -30.88
N ALA A 31 14.33 9.83 -31.43
CA ALA A 31 13.11 10.58 -31.73
C ALA A 31 12.44 11.21 -30.48
N ASP A 32 12.64 10.62 -29.31
CA ASP A 32 12.03 11.06 -28.05
C ASP A 32 12.99 11.82 -27.13
N ARG A 33 14.29 11.88 -27.48
CA ARG A 33 15.35 12.49 -26.65
C ARG A 33 15.02 13.92 -26.22
N ARG A 34 14.59 14.77 -27.15
CA ARG A 34 14.21 16.15 -26.83
C ARG A 34 13.09 16.24 -25.79
N ARG A 35 12.07 15.37 -25.87
CA ARG A 35 10.95 15.37 -24.91
C ARG A 35 11.40 14.85 -23.55
N HIS A 36 12.30 13.87 -23.54
CA HIS A 36 12.89 13.32 -22.32
C HIS A 36 13.76 14.37 -21.61
N ASP A 37 14.68 15.03 -22.32
CA ASP A 37 15.53 16.08 -21.78
C ASP A 37 14.72 17.24 -21.20
N LEU A 38 13.63 17.64 -21.86
CA LEU A 38 12.70 18.65 -21.35
C LEU A 38 12.09 18.24 -20.01
N ARG A 39 11.61 17.00 -19.89
CA ARG A 39 11.04 16.48 -18.62
C ARG A 39 12.10 16.41 -17.52
N LEU A 40 13.33 16.07 -17.86
CA LEU A 40 14.44 16.05 -16.91
C LEU A 40 14.74 17.48 -16.40
N ALA A 41 14.87 18.44 -17.32
CA ALA A 41 15.06 19.85 -17.00
C ALA A 41 13.92 20.40 -16.13
N GLU A 42 12.66 20.11 -16.48
CA GLU A 42 11.49 20.50 -15.67
C GLU A 42 11.58 19.98 -14.22
N ASN A 43 11.99 18.72 -14.01
CA ASN A 43 12.12 18.18 -12.65
C ASN A 43 13.29 18.81 -11.88
N ILE A 44 14.41 19.10 -12.55
CA ILE A 44 15.54 19.81 -11.95
C ILE A 44 15.15 21.23 -11.54
N ASP A 45 14.45 21.96 -12.42
CA ASP A 45 13.94 23.30 -12.13
C ASP A 45 12.98 23.29 -10.94
N LEU A 46 12.08 22.29 -10.87
CA LEU A 46 11.17 22.13 -9.75
C LEU A 46 11.90 21.86 -8.43
N ILE A 47 13.02 21.14 -8.44
CA ILE A 47 13.86 20.97 -7.25
C ILE A 47 14.47 22.31 -6.87
N TRP A 48 15.10 23.00 -7.81
CA TRP A 48 15.74 24.30 -7.58
C TRP A 48 14.77 25.36 -7.00
N GLN A 49 13.50 25.31 -7.41
CA GLN A 49 12.44 26.20 -6.94
C GLN A 49 11.78 25.74 -5.63
N THR A 50 12.11 24.56 -5.12
CA THR A 50 11.57 24.03 -3.87
C THR A 50 12.56 24.27 -2.74
N ASP A 51 12.13 24.95 -1.69
CA ASP A 51 12.90 24.99 -0.44
C ASP A 51 12.96 23.59 0.18
N GLU A 52 14.14 22.96 0.07
CA GLU A 52 14.37 21.58 0.46
C GLU A 52 14.34 21.39 1.97
N LEU A 53 14.64 22.45 2.72
CA LEU A 53 14.70 22.40 4.17
C LEU A 53 13.34 22.74 4.78
N ARG A 54 12.99 22.04 5.86
CA ARG A 54 11.85 22.43 6.68
C ARG A 54 12.27 23.60 7.57
N VAL A 55 11.64 24.76 7.39
CA VAL A 55 11.87 25.97 8.22
C VAL A 55 11.33 25.78 9.64
N VAL A 56 10.31 24.93 9.81
CA VAL A 56 9.65 24.63 11.09
C VAL A 56 9.84 23.16 11.42
N ARG A 57 10.05 22.85 12.70
CA ARG A 57 10.13 21.49 13.20
C ARG A 57 8.82 20.75 12.86
N PRO A 58 8.87 19.54 12.27
CA PRO A 58 7.66 18.79 11.96
C PRO A 58 6.90 18.40 13.23
N GLU A 59 5.58 18.38 13.12
CA GLU A 59 4.72 17.79 14.14
C GLU A 59 4.81 16.25 14.07
N PRO A 60 4.57 15.50 15.16
CA PRO A 60 4.62 14.04 15.13
C PRO A 60 3.71 13.40 14.06
N ALA A 61 2.58 14.03 13.75
CA ALA A 61 1.69 13.58 12.68
C ALA A 61 2.32 13.72 11.27
N ASP A 62 3.16 14.73 11.04
CA ASP A 62 3.86 14.91 9.76
C ASP A 62 4.98 13.89 9.59
N GLU A 63 5.66 13.53 10.68
CA GLU A 63 6.63 12.43 10.69
C GLU A 63 5.94 11.10 10.40
N ALA A 64 4.75 10.86 10.96
CA ALA A 64 3.98 9.65 10.71
C ALA A 64 3.57 9.53 9.23
N ARG A 65 3.10 10.63 8.61
CA ARG A 65 2.81 10.69 7.17
C ARG A 65 4.05 10.42 6.31
N ASN A 66 5.22 10.90 6.75
CA ASN A 66 6.47 10.65 6.03
C ASN A 66 6.87 9.18 6.09
N ALA A 67 6.74 8.54 7.26
CA ALA A 67 7.02 7.11 7.39
C ALA A 67 6.07 6.24 6.57
N ILE A 68 4.78 6.58 6.53
CA ILE A 68 3.79 5.92 5.67
C ILE A 68 4.23 5.99 4.20
N TYR A 69 4.64 7.16 3.72
CA TYR A 69 5.10 7.30 2.34
C TYR A 69 6.27 6.39 1.97
N TYR A 70 7.24 6.19 2.87
CA TYR A 70 8.33 5.23 2.63
C TYR A 70 7.84 3.78 2.70
N LEU A 71 6.90 3.47 3.59
CA LEU A 71 6.28 2.15 3.64
C LEU A 71 5.54 1.82 2.34
N ASP A 72 4.84 2.79 1.75
CA ASP A 72 4.13 2.62 0.47
C ASP A 72 5.09 2.25 -0.66
N GLU A 73 6.22 2.95 -0.73
CA GLU A 73 7.23 2.71 -1.75
C GLU A 73 7.88 1.33 -1.60
N LEU A 74 8.20 0.93 -0.37
CA LEU A 74 8.74 -0.39 -0.10
C LEU A 74 7.73 -1.48 -0.46
N HIS A 75 6.48 -1.31 -0.03
CA HIS A 75 5.40 -2.25 -0.30
C HIS A 75 5.12 -2.38 -1.81
N ALA A 76 5.05 -1.26 -2.54
CA ALA A 76 4.70 -1.25 -3.95
C ALA A 76 5.78 -1.86 -4.85
N ASN A 77 7.06 -1.76 -4.48
CA ASN A 77 8.16 -2.08 -5.40
C ASN A 77 9.13 -3.15 -4.91
N ALA A 78 9.44 -3.20 -3.61
CA ALA A 78 10.60 -3.95 -3.13
C ALA A 78 10.22 -5.20 -2.32
N VAL A 79 9.17 -5.10 -1.49
CA VAL A 79 8.82 -6.18 -0.57
C VAL A 79 8.31 -7.41 -1.33
N GLY A 80 7.50 -7.23 -2.37
CA GLY A 80 7.02 -8.32 -3.22
C GLY A 80 8.18 -9.08 -3.86
N ASP A 81 9.00 -8.36 -4.63
CA ASP A 81 10.17 -8.89 -5.33
C ASP A 81 11.13 -9.64 -4.39
N VAL A 82 11.47 -9.05 -3.24
CA VAL A 82 12.35 -9.70 -2.26
C VAL A 82 11.75 -10.98 -1.69
N LEU A 83 10.42 -11.03 -1.47
CA LEU A 83 9.77 -12.23 -0.96
C LEU A 83 9.66 -13.32 -2.03
N GLU A 84 9.47 -12.93 -3.30
CA GLU A 84 9.49 -13.85 -4.44
C GLU A 84 10.89 -14.44 -4.65
N ASP A 85 11.94 -13.59 -4.64
CA ASP A 85 13.34 -14.03 -4.73
C ASP A 85 13.72 -14.94 -3.57
N LEU A 86 13.30 -14.60 -2.35
CA LEU A 86 13.54 -15.44 -1.18
C LEU A 86 12.89 -16.82 -1.33
N ALA A 87 11.63 -16.87 -1.80
CA ALA A 87 10.94 -18.14 -2.03
C ALA A 87 11.66 -18.98 -3.11
N ALA A 88 12.08 -18.35 -4.21
CA ALA A 88 12.79 -19.02 -5.29
C ALA A 88 14.16 -19.57 -4.86
N GLU A 89 14.92 -18.80 -4.07
CA GLU A 89 16.23 -19.25 -3.57
C GLU A 89 16.10 -20.37 -2.52
N LEU A 90 15.05 -20.36 -1.69
CA LEU A 90 14.76 -21.46 -0.77
C LEU A 90 14.36 -22.73 -1.52
N GLU A 91 13.52 -22.60 -2.55
CA GLU A 91 13.13 -23.73 -3.40
C GLU A 91 14.35 -24.39 -4.07
N ARG A 92 15.31 -23.58 -4.52
CA ARG A 92 16.56 -24.06 -5.15
C ARG A 92 17.40 -24.98 -4.24
N VAL A 93 17.27 -24.83 -2.92
CA VAL A 93 17.95 -25.69 -1.94
C VAL A 93 17.02 -26.74 -1.32
N GLY A 94 15.82 -26.93 -1.88
CA GLY A 94 14.85 -27.93 -1.46
C GLY A 94 14.06 -27.55 -0.21
N VAL A 95 13.94 -26.25 0.08
CA VAL A 95 13.18 -25.72 1.21
C VAL A 95 11.95 -24.98 0.69
N GLU A 96 10.76 -25.48 0.99
CA GLU A 96 9.52 -24.75 0.69
C GLU A 96 9.19 -23.77 1.83
N LEU A 97 8.88 -22.53 1.47
CA LEU A 97 8.37 -21.54 2.43
C LEU A 97 6.87 -21.81 2.68
N PRO A 98 6.43 -22.12 3.91
CA PRO A 98 5.03 -22.40 4.18
C PRO A 98 4.11 -21.23 3.83
N ALA A 99 2.93 -21.52 3.30
CA ALA A 99 1.91 -20.52 3.02
C ALA A 99 1.56 -19.71 4.28
N GLY A 100 1.54 -18.39 4.16
CA GLY A 100 1.27 -17.49 5.30
C GLY A 100 2.49 -17.13 6.15
N THR A 101 3.69 -17.56 5.78
CA THR A 101 4.93 -17.09 6.43
C THR A 101 5.11 -15.59 6.22
N ARG A 102 5.52 -14.88 7.28
CA ARG A 102 5.74 -13.42 7.28
C ARG A 102 7.17 -13.14 7.74
N PRO A 103 8.19 -13.37 6.89
CA PRO A 103 9.59 -13.24 7.30
C PRO A 103 10.01 -11.78 7.51
N LEU A 104 9.24 -10.83 6.97
CA LEU A 104 9.44 -9.40 7.14
C LEU A 104 8.26 -8.77 7.88
N THR A 105 8.56 -7.98 8.91
CA THR A 105 7.58 -7.13 9.59
C THR A 105 8.17 -5.74 9.80
N PHE A 106 7.31 -4.72 9.73
CA PHE A 106 7.70 -3.34 9.92
C PHE A 106 7.02 -2.79 11.17
N GLY A 107 7.78 -2.02 11.95
CA GLY A 107 7.29 -1.28 13.10
C GLY A 107 7.73 0.17 13.05
N THR A 108 6.97 1.03 13.71
CA THR A 108 7.30 2.45 13.84
C THR A 108 7.17 2.91 15.28
N TRP A 109 8.10 3.77 15.71
CA TRP A 109 8.07 4.44 17.01
C TRP A 109 7.43 5.83 16.92
N ILE A 110 7.20 6.33 15.71
CA ILE A 110 6.66 7.66 15.47
C ILE A 110 5.23 7.75 16.01
N GLY A 111 4.96 8.78 16.82
CA GLY A 111 3.67 8.95 17.51
C GLY A 111 3.47 8.05 18.73
N GLY A 112 4.38 7.09 18.99
CA GLY A 112 4.29 6.17 20.13
C GLY A 112 5.38 6.38 21.17
N ASP A 113 6.61 6.69 20.75
CA ASP A 113 7.72 6.98 21.65
C ASP A 113 7.57 8.38 22.26
N ARG A 114 7.48 8.41 23.60
CA ARG A 114 7.24 9.62 24.39
C ARG A 114 8.44 9.99 25.25
N ASP A 115 9.51 9.21 25.20
CA ASP A 115 10.68 9.44 26.04
C ASP A 115 11.35 10.77 25.65
N GLY A 116 11.43 11.69 26.62
CA GLY A 116 11.98 13.03 26.41
C GLY A 116 11.21 13.94 25.44
N ASN A 117 10.03 13.55 24.94
CA ASN A 117 9.27 14.32 23.95
C ASN A 117 7.84 14.66 24.42
N PRO A 118 7.61 15.86 25.00
CA PRO A 118 6.29 16.26 25.50
C PRO A 118 5.25 16.46 24.39
N ASN A 119 5.68 16.60 23.13
CA ASN A 119 4.77 16.80 21.99
C ASN A 119 4.05 15.51 21.58
N VAL A 120 4.52 14.33 22.02
CA VAL A 120 3.80 13.07 21.82
C VAL A 120 2.82 12.88 22.96
N THR A 121 1.58 13.33 22.76
CA THR A 121 0.47 13.18 23.71
C THR A 121 -0.36 11.92 23.39
N PRO A 122 -1.22 11.44 24.30
CA PRO A 122 -2.11 10.32 23.98
C PRO A 122 -3.03 10.60 22.78
N ALA A 123 -3.46 11.86 22.60
CA ALA A 123 -4.23 12.29 21.44
C ALA A 123 -3.41 12.17 20.15
N VAL A 124 -2.14 12.59 20.17
CA VAL A 124 -1.22 12.42 19.03
C VAL A 124 -1.01 10.95 18.69
N THR A 125 -0.82 10.08 19.68
CA THR A 125 -0.72 8.63 19.45
C THR A 125 -1.99 8.08 18.79
N TRP A 126 -3.16 8.51 19.26
CA TRP A 126 -4.44 8.11 18.70
C TRP A 126 -4.61 8.58 17.24
N ASP A 127 -4.27 9.84 16.95
CA ASP A 127 -4.33 10.40 15.60
C ASP A 127 -3.39 9.65 14.64
N VAL A 128 -2.18 9.31 15.10
CA VAL A 128 -1.22 8.52 14.30
C VAL A 128 -1.73 7.10 14.05
N LEU A 129 -2.38 6.46 15.03
CA LEU A 129 -3.00 5.15 14.84
C LEU A 129 -4.14 5.22 13.82
N ILE A 130 -5.03 6.21 13.91
CA ILE A 130 -6.11 6.40 12.92
C ILE A 130 -5.51 6.57 11.52
N LEU A 131 -4.53 7.46 11.38
CA LEU A 131 -3.84 7.71 10.11
C LEU A 131 -3.27 6.42 9.50
N GLN A 132 -2.60 5.59 10.30
CA GLN A 132 -2.04 4.31 9.84
C GLN A 132 -3.12 3.32 9.43
N HIS A 133 -4.24 3.24 10.16
CA HIS A 133 -5.34 2.34 9.81
C HIS A 133 -6.07 2.79 8.53
N GLU A 134 -6.38 4.08 8.41
CA GLU A 134 -7.01 4.64 7.21
C GLU A 134 -6.16 4.36 5.97
N HIS A 135 -4.86 4.58 6.10
CA HIS A 135 -3.90 4.33 5.04
C HIS A 135 -3.82 2.85 4.67
N GLY A 136 -3.56 1.97 5.64
CA GLY A 136 -3.44 0.52 5.37
C GLY A 136 -4.72 -0.11 4.82
N ILE A 137 -5.90 0.38 5.21
CA ILE A 137 -7.17 -0.08 4.61
C ILE A 137 -7.32 0.43 3.18
N THR A 138 -6.86 1.65 2.88
CA THR A 138 -6.90 2.20 1.53
C THR A 138 -6.03 1.39 0.58
N ASP A 139 -4.80 1.07 0.97
CA ASP A 139 -3.90 0.21 0.17
C ASP A 139 -4.51 -1.19 -0.05
N ALA A 140 -5.07 -1.78 1.02
CA ALA A 140 -5.73 -3.08 0.91
C ALA A 140 -6.93 -3.05 -0.05
N LEU A 141 -7.68 -1.94 -0.08
CA LEU A 141 -8.79 -1.77 -1.01
C LEU A 141 -8.32 -1.72 -2.46
N GLU A 142 -7.22 -1.02 -2.75
CA GLU A 142 -6.63 -0.95 -4.09
C GLU A 142 -6.17 -2.32 -4.58
N LEU A 143 -5.45 -3.07 -3.72
CA LEU A 143 -5.03 -4.44 -4.03
C LEU A 143 -6.22 -5.37 -4.29
N ILE A 144 -7.28 -5.30 -3.46
CA ILE A 144 -8.47 -6.12 -3.64
C ILE A 144 -9.24 -5.71 -4.91
N ASP A 145 -9.29 -4.42 -5.25
CA ASP A 145 -9.91 -3.95 -6.49
C ASP A 145 -9.16 -4.48 -7.72
N TYR A 146 -7.82 -4.50 -7.68
CA TYR A 146 -6.99 -5.14 -8.70
C TYR A 146 -7.25 -6.65 -8.82
N LEU A 147 -7.19 -7.38 -7.70
CA LEU A 147 -7.44 -8.83 -7.66
C LEU A 147 -8.84 -9.19 -8.14
N ARG A 148 -9.86 -8.38 -7.81
CA ARG A 148 -11.23 -8.59 -8.30
C ARG A 148 -11.32 -8.51 -9.82
N GLY A 149 -10.51 -7.66 -10.45
CA GLY A 149 -10.39 -7.59 -11.90
C GLY A 149 -9.86 -8.89 -12.49
N LEU A 150 -8.80 -9.44 -11.89
CA LEU A 150 -8.07 -10.61 -12.38
C LEU A 150 -8.74 -11.96 -12.08
N LEU A 151 -9.36 -12.12 -10.90
CA LEU A 151 -9.88 -13.40 -10.40
C LEU A 151 -11.24 -13.79 -11.01
N SER A 152 -11.31 -13.77 -12.34
CA SER A 152 -12.50 -14.12 -13.13
C SER A 152 -12.68 -15.62 -13.34
N ASN A 153 -12.04 -16.46 -12.52
CA ASN A 153 -12.05 -17.91 -12.67
C ASN A 153 -13.48 -18.43 -12.54
N SER A 154 -13.98 -19.04 -13.62
CA SER A 154 -15.30 -19.66 -13.61
C SER A 154 -15.22 -21.06 -13.00
N ILE A 155 -16.13 -21.33 -12.06
CA ILE A 155 -16.32 -22.64 -11.44
C ILE A 155 -16.58 -23.74 -12.47
N ARG A 156 -17.06 -23.39 -13.67
CA ARG A 156 -17.28 -24.33 -14.77
C ARG A 156 -16.00 -24.89 -15.37
N TYR A 157 -14.87 -24.18 -15.25
CA TYR A 157 -13.60 -24.61 -15.83
C TYR A 157 -12.62 -25.13 -14.79
N THR A 158 -12.47 -24.46 -13.65
CA THR A 158 -11.44 -24.80 -12.65
C THR A 158 -12.01 -25.32 -11.34
N GLY A 159 -13.34 -25.36 -11.19
CA GLY A 159 -13.98 -25.66 -9.91
C GLY A 159 -13.68 -24.60 -8.84
N ALA A 160 -14.06 -24.91 -7.60
CA ALA A 160 -13.74 -24.16 -6.39
C ALA A 160 -13.79 -25.12 -5.20
N THR A 161 -13.03 -24.83 -4.13
CA THR A 161 -13.07 -25.65 -2.93
C THR A 161 -14.36 -25.43 -2.14
N ASP A 162 -14.86 -26.46 -1.47
CA ASP A 162 -16.05 -26.36 -0.61
C ASP A 162 -15.85 -25.34 0.53
N GLU A 163 -14.62 -25.19 1.00
CA GLU A 163 -14.25 -24.18 1.99
C GLU A 163 -14.49 -22.76 1.45
N LEU A 164 -14.05 -22.47 0.22
CA LEU A 164 -14.27 -21.17 -0.40
C LEU A 164 -15.76 -20.89 -0.60
N LEU A 165 -16.51 -21.87 -1.12
CA LEU A 165 -17.95 -21.74 -1.38
C LEU A 165 -18.74 -21.51 -0.08
N THR A 166 -18.43 -22.29 0.97
CA THR A 166 -19.02 -22.12 2.31
C THR A 166 -18.72 -20.74 2.89
N SER A 167 -17.45 -20.32 2.81
CA SER A 167 -17.00 -19.01 3.30
C SER A 167 -17.61 -17.85 2.49
N LEU A 168 -17.84 -18.04 1.20
CA LEU A 168 -18.52 -17.06 0.35
C LEU A 168 -20.00 -16.92 0.72
N GLN A 169 -20.72 -18.04 0.87
CA GLN A 169 -22.13 -18.03 1.23
C GLN A 169 -22.36 -17.30 2.56
N ALA A 170 -21.56 -17.61 3.58
CA ALA A 170 -21.64 -16.96 4.88
C ALA A 170 -21.35 -15.45 4.83
N ASP A 171 -20.51 -14.99 3.90
CA ASP A 171 -20.26 -13.56 3.70
C ASP A 171 -21.43 -12.86 2.97
N LEU A 172 -22.01 -13.50 1.96
CA LEU A 172 -23.13 -12.94 1.18
C LEU A 172 -24.41 -12.79 2.02
N GLU A 173 -24.56 -13.58 3.07
CA GLU A 173 -25.65 -13.48 4.07
C GLU A 173 -25.44 -12.30 5.03
N ARG A 174 -24.18 -12.03 5.40
CA ARG A 174 -23.82 -10.98 6.36
C ARG A 174 -23.60 -9.61 5.74
N LEU A 175 -23.46 -9.54 4.42
CA LEU A 175 -23.17 -8.32 3.67
C LEU A 175 -24.36 -7.95 2.75
N PRO A 176 -25.42 -7.35 3.31
CA PRO A 176 -26.59 -6.90 2.53
C PRO A 176 -26.26 -5.81 1.50
N GLU A 177 -25.13 -5.11 1.66
CA GLU A 177 -24.65 -4.07 0.76
C GLU A 177 -24.28 -4.61 -0.62
N ILE A 178 -23.98 -5.91 -0.73
CA ILE A 178 -23.66 -6.55 -2.00
C ILE A 178 -24.95 -6.76 -2.80
N SER A 179 -25.12 -5.94 -3.84
CA SER A 179 -26.36 -5.91 -4.60
C SER A 179 -26.70 -7.27 -5.25
N PRO A 180 -28.00 -7.63 -5.35
CA PRO A 180 -28.44 -8.84 -6.03
C PRO A 180 -27.96 -8.92 -7.49
N ARG A 181 -27.79 -7.76 -8.14
CA ARG A 181 -27.24 -7.69 -9.51
C ARG A 181 -25.83 -8.23 -9.58
N TYR A 182 -24.94 -7.86 -8.66
CA TYR A 182 -23.55 -8.35 -8.63
C TYR A 182 -23.51 -9.85 -8.32
N LYS A 183 -24.32 -10.33 -7.37
CA LYS A 183 -24.43 -11.76 -7.06
C LYS A 183 -24.78 -12.58 -8.30
N ARG A 184 -25.75 -12.11 -9.10
CA ARG A 184 -26.19 -12.79 -10.32
C ARG A 184 -25.15 -12.73 -11.45
N LEU A 185 -24.53 -11.57 -11.69
CA LEU A 185 -23.57 -11.41 -12.78
C LEU A 185 -22.33 -12.28 -12.61
N ASN A 186 -21.90 -12.49 -11.37
CA ASN A 186 -20.66 -13.19 -11.04
C ASN A 186 -20.95 -14.56 -10.39
N ALA A 187 -22.15 -15.13 -10.59
CA ALA A 187 -22.58 -16.36 -9.91
C ALA A 187 -21.65 -17.56 -10.20
N GLU A 188 -21.03 -17.57 -11.38
CA GLU A 188 -20.06 -18.60 -11.77
C GLU A 188 -18.61 -18.26 -11.37
N GLU A 189 -18.36 -17.08 -10.78
CA GLU A 189 -17.02 -16.56 -10.47
C GLU A 189 -16.81 -16.41 -8.94
N PRO A 190 -16.68 -17.53 -8.20
CA PRO A 190 -16.66 -17.51 -6.74
C PRO A 190 -15.49 -16.70 -6.15
N TYR A 191 -14.33 -16.70 -6.81
CA TYR A 191 -13.15 -15.93 -6.38
C TYR A 191 -13.40 -14.43 -6.46
N ARG A 192 -13.94 -13.94 -7.59
CA ARG A 192 -14.33 -12.53 -7.76
C ARG A 192 -15.39 -12.11 -6.74
N LEU A 193 -16.40 -12.96 -6.49
CA LEU A 193 -17.42 -12.68 -5.48
C LEU A 193 -16.80 -12.62 -4.09
N LYS A 194 -15.89 -13.53 -3.74
CA LYS A 194 -15.19 -13.50 -2.45
C LYS A 194 -14.36 -12.24 -2.27
N ALA A 195 -13.61 -11.84 -3.29
CA ALA A 195 -12.86 -10.57 -3.29
C ALA A 195 -13.80 -9.37 -3.10
N THR A 196 -14.98 -9.40 -3.71
CA THR A 196 -16.03 -8.36 -3.52
C THR A 196 -16.50 -8.31 -2.06
N CYS A 197 -16.70 -9.45 -1.41
CA CYS A 197 -17.04 -9.52 0.01
C CYS A 197 -15.92 -8.96 0.91
N ILE A 198 -14.66 -9.33 0.65
CA ILE A 198 -13.50 -8.81 1.39
C ILE A 198 -13.43 -7.29 1.25
N ARG A 199 -13.60 -6.78 0.03
CA ARG A 199 -13.65 -5.34 -0.24
C ARG A 199 -14.73 -4.64 0.59
N GLN A 200 -15.95 -5.19 0.64
CA GLN A 200 -17.04 -4.59 1.41
C GLN A 200 -16.72 -4.57 2.91
N LYS A 201 -16.11 -5.63 3.45
CA LYS A 201 -15.66 -5.66 4.85
C LYS A 201 -14.61 -4.59 5.15
N LEU A 202 -13.67 -4.36 4.23
CA LEU A 202 -12.68 -3.30 4.34
C LEU A 202 -13.35 -1.92 4.32
N VAL A 203 -14.31 -1.67 3.42
CA VAL A 203 -15.11 -0.44 3.40
C VAL A 203 -15.83 -0.23 4.73
N ASN A 204 -16.54 -1.24 5.22
CA ASN A 204 -17.27 -1.17 6.50
C ASN A 204 -16.31 -0.88 7.67
N THR A 205 -15.10 -1.46 7.65
CA THR A 205 -14.06 -1.21 8.65
C THR A 205 -13.56 0.23 8.60
N ARG A 206 -13.31 0.77 7.40
CA ARG A 206 -12.89 2.16 7.21
C ARG A 206 -13.97 3.14 7.68
N GLU A 207 -15.22 2.89 7.30
CA GLU A 207 -16.35 3.72 7.74
C GLU A 207 -16.58 3.68 9.25
N ARG A 208 -16.33 2.53 9.89
CA ARG A 208 -16.37 2.42 11.35
C ARG A 208 -15.31 3.31 11.99
N LEU A 209 -14.05 3.21 11.53
CA LEU A 209 -12.94 4.00 12.09
C LEU A 209 -13.13 5.51 11.88
N ALA A 210 -13.68 5.93 10.73
CA ALA A 210 -13.96 7.33 10.46
C ALA A 210 -15.04 7.95 11.38
N LYS A 211 -15.83 7.12 12.07
CA LYS A 211 -16.88 7.57 13.01
C LYS A 211 -16.40 7.68 14.46
N GLY A 212 -15.16 7.28 14.76
CA GLY A 212 -14.64 7.11 16.13
C GLY A 212 -15.17 5.85 16.81
#